data_AF-A0A2N6FKQ9-F1
#
_entry.id   AF-A0A2N6FKQ9-F1
#
_cell.length_a   1.000
_cell.length_b   1.000
_cell.length_c   1.000
_cell.angle_alpha   90.00
_cell.angle_beta   90.00
_cell.angle_gamma   90.00
#
_symmetry.space_group_name_H-M   'P 1'
#
loop_
_entity.id
_entity.type
_entity.pdbx_description
1 polymer ?
#
loop_
_entity_poly.entity_id
_entity_poly.type
_entity_poly.pdbx_seq_one_letter_code
_entity_poly.pdbx_strand_id
1 'polypeptide(L)'
;MTPIDPNKFFREVTLAICSSLDIQVALHRCLLYLRSILPVDALVLGLSDPQASTMSHLAVVRPEGPEQAGPVIQLPAEVSKQLYEDIDTDRLVTDTRLDPLTAAVAPYVKNQGCSEIILPLRTQDDQV
;
A
#
# COMPACT_ATOMS: atom_id res chain seq x y z
N MET A 1 -19.01 1.69 17.83
CA MET A 1 -18.77 0.84 16.65
C MET A 1 -19.51 -0.47 16.84
N THR A 2 -20.28 -0.90 15.85
CA THR A 2 -20.84 -2.26 15.83
C THR A 2 -19.70 -3.26 15.61
N PRO A 3 -19.68 -4.42 16.26
CA PRO A 3 -18.68 -5.45 16.02
C PRO A 3 -18.64 -5.82 14.53
N ILE A 4 -17.42 -5.90 13.97
CA ILE A 4 -17.20 -6.33 12.59
C ILE A 4 -17.23 -7.86 12.57
N ASP A 5 -18.04 -8.45 11.70
CA ASP A 5 -17.98 -9.89 11.42
C ASP A 5 -16.76 -10.17 10.52
N PRO A 6 -15.74 -10.91 11.00
CA PRO A 6 -14.52 -11.17 10.24
C PRO A 6 -14.77 -11.93 8.93
N ASN A 7 -15.73 -12.85 8.89
CA ASN A 7 -16.05 -13.62 7.69
C ASN A 7 -16.69 -12.74 6.62
N LYS A 8 -17.59 -11.85 7.06
CA LYS A 8 -18.19 -10.85 6.16
C LYS A 8 -17.12 -9.89 5.65
N PHE A 9 -16.27 -9.37 6.53
CA PHE A 9 -15.18 -8.47 6.16
C PHE A 9 -14.27 -9.08 5.10
N PHE A 10 -13.74 -10.27 5.36
CA PHE A 10 -12.86 -10.98 4.45
C PHE A 10 -13.52 -11.22 3.09
N ARG A 11 -14.78 -11.68 3.07
CA ARG A 11 -15.53 -11.91 1.84
C ARG A 11 -15.69 -10.63 1.02
N GLU A 12 -16.13 -9.53 1.63
CA GLU A 12 -16.38 -8.27 0.91
C GLU A 12 -15.08 -7.66 0.37
N VAL A 13 -13.99 -7.68 1.15
CA VAL A 13 -12.66 -7.23 0.67
C VAL A 13 -12.21 -8.08 -0.52
N THR A 14 -12.33 -9.40 -0.42
CA THR A 14 -11.94 -10.32 -1.51
C THR A 14 -12.76 -10.07 -2.77
N LEU A 15 -14.09 -9.95 -2.64
CA LEU A 15 -14.96 -9.66 -3.77
C LEU A 15 -14.63 -8.31 -4.42
N ALA A 16 -14.33 -7.28 -3.63
CA ALA A 16 -13.97 -5.97 -4.15
C ALA A 16 -12.65 -6.01 -4.94
N ILE A 17 -11.62 -6.64 -4.39
CA ILE A 17 -10.31 -6.79 -5.04
C ILE A 17 -10.41 -7.64 -6.32
N CYS A 18 -11.22 -8.70 -6.32
CA CYS A 18 -11.41 -9.55 -7.49
C CYS A 18 -12.51 -9.06 -8.46
N SER A 19 -13.09 -7.88 -8.24
CA SER A 19 -14.26 -7.40 -9.00
C SER A 19 -13.96 -6.89 -10.41
N SER A 20 -12.68 -6.75 -10.79
CA SER A 20 -12.24 -6.16 -12.05
C SER A 20 -10.85 -6.63 -12.43
N LEU A 21 -10.57 -6.75 -13.73
CA LEU A 21 -9.20 -6.92 -14.25
C LEU A 21 -8.42 -5.59 -14.28
N ASP A 22 -9.14 -4.46 -14.20
CA ASP A 22 -8.54 -3.16 -13.98
C ASP A 22 -8.29 -2.98 -12.47
N ILE A 23 -7.01 -3.01 -12.08
CA ILE A 23 -6.58 -2.93 -10.68
C ILE A 23 -7.00 -1.62 -10.01
N GLN A 24 -7.05 -0.51 -10.75
CA GLN A 24 -7.47 0.77 -10.19
C GLN A 24 -8.95 0.76 -9.86
N VAL A 25 -9.78 0.18 -10.73
CA VAL A 25 -11.21 -0.01 -10.47
C VAL A 25 -11.45 -0.95 -9.28
N ALA A 26 -10.72 -2.06 -9.20
CA ALA A 26 -10.84 -3.02 -8.10
C ALA A 26 -10.45 -2.40 -6.74
N LEU A 27 -9.30 -1.71 -6.68
CA LEU A 27 -8.84 -1.04 -5.46
C LEU A 27 -9.76 0.11 -5.06
N HIS A 28 -10.31 0.87 -6.02
CA HIS A 28 -11.25 1.95 -5.69
C HIS A 28 -12.51 1.41 -5.02
N ARG A 29 -13.09 0.33 -5.54
CA ARG A 29 -14.22 -0.36 -4.90
C ARG A 29 -13.86 -0.89 -3.51
N CYS A 30 -12.65 -1.45 -3.37
CA CYS A 30 -12.15 -1.92 -2.08
C CYS A 30 -12.02 -0.76 -1.07
N LEU A 31 -11.46 0.38 -1.49
CA LEU A 31 -11.35 1.58 -0.66
C LEU A 31 -12.73 2.06 -0.19
N LEU A 32 -13.73 2.15 -1.08
CA LEU A 32 -15.08 2.58 -0.70
C LEU A 32 -15.70 1.66 0.35
N TYR A 33 -15.47 0.35 0.25
CA TYR A 33 -15.88 -0.61 1.28
C TYR A 33 -15.14 -0.38 2.60
N LEU A 34 -13.80 -0.32 2.57
CA LEU A 34 -12.96 -0.11 3.75
C LEU A 34 -13.33 1.18 4.49
N ARG A 35 -13.70 2.25 3.78
CA ARG A 35 -14.14 3.52 4.37
C ARG A 35 -15.42 3.44 5.21
N SER A 36 -16.24 2.42 5.00
CA SER A 36 -17.40 2.17 5.87
C SER A 36 -17.00 1.60 7.24
N ILE A 37 -15.73 1.22 7.42
CA ILE A 37 -15.20 0.48 8.57
C ILE A 37 -14.03 1.23 9.24
N LEU A 38 -13.12 1.77 8.43
CA LEU A 38 -11.88 2.43 8.84
C LEU A 38 -11.79 3.82 8.16
N PRO A 39 -11.23 4.84 8.82
CA PRO A 39 -11.05 6.17 8.24
C PRO A 39 -9.85 6.19 7.28
N VAL A 40 -9.97 5.51 6.13
CA VAL A 40 -8.90 5.39 5.12
C VAL A 40 -9.11 6.39 3.99
N ASP A 41 -8.13 7.25 3.74
CA ASP A 41 -8.22 8.30 2.71
C ASP A 41 -7.65 7.92 1.36
N ALA A 42 -6.79 6.91 1.31
CA ALA A 42 -6.23 6.37 0.08
C ALA A 42 -5.88 4.89 0.24
N LEU A 43 -5.92 4.16 -0.86
CA LEU A 43 -5.38 2.79 -0.96
C LEU A 43 -4.34 2.76 -2.08
N VAL A 44 -3.15 2.23 -1.77
CA VAL A 44 -2.00 2.22 -2.68
C VAL A 44 -1.52 0.80 -2.87
N LEU A 45 -1.30 0.41 -4.12
CA LEU A 45 -0.56 -0.80 -4.48
C LEU A 45 0.80 -0.38 -5.04
N GLY A 46 1.85 -0.68 -4.28
CA GLY A 46 3.23 -0.40 -4.64
C GLY A 46 3.96 -1.64 -5.16
N LEU A 47 5.00 -1.40 -5.96
CA LEU A 47 5.98 -2.40 -6.36
C LEU A 47 7.38 -1.84 -6.08
N SER A 48 8.20 -2.62 -5.38
CA SER A 48 9.61 -2.32 -5.15
C SER A 48 10.47 -3.40 -5.81
N ASP A 49 11.48 -2.99 -6.58
CA ASP A 49 12.47 -3.88 -7.20
C ASP A 49 13.85 -3.55 -6.60
N PRO A 50 14.38 -4.40 -5.70
CA PRO A 50 15.68 -4.17 -5.09
C PRO A 50 16.85 -4.30 -6.09
N GLN A 51 16.71 -5.12 -7.14
CA GLN A 51 17.76 -5.31 -8.15
C GLN A 51 17.91 -4.07 -9.02
N ALA A 52 16.78 -3.47 -9.43
CA ALA A 52 16.77 -2.21 -10.17
C ALA A 52 16.91 -0.97 -9.26
N SER A 53 16.84 -1.14 -7.93
CA SER A 53 16.74 -0.05 -6.94
C SER A 53 15.60 0.92 -7.25
N THR A 54 14.43 0.39 -7.61
CA THR A 54 13.26 1.19 -7.99
C THR A 54 12.05 0.91 -7.11
N MET A 55 11.20 1.92 -6.99
CA MET A 55 9.88 1.81 -6.37
C MET A 55 8.85 2.50 -7.26
N SER A 56 7.64 1.97 -7.34
CA SER A 56 6.55 2.59 -8.10
C SER A 56 5.22 2.33 -7.44
N HIS A 57 4.26 3.24 -7.64
CA HIS A 57 2.86 3.00 -7.28
C HIS A 57 2.11 2.54 -8.53
N LEU A 58 1.80 1.26 -8.59
CA LEU A 58 1.04 0.65 -9.68
C LEU A 58 -0.39 1.18 -9.73
N ALA A 59 -0.96 1.46 -8.57
CA ALA A 59 -2.27 2.08 -8.43
C ALA A 59 -2.35 2.90 -7.14
N VAL A 60 -2.95 4.08 -7.24
CA VAL A 60 -3.32 4.95 -6.12
C VAL A 60 -4.77 5.31 -6.31
N VAL A 61 -5.60 5.08 -5.30
CA VAL A 61 -7.03 5.42 -5.38
C VAL A 61 -7.44 6.22 -4.15
N ARG A 62 -8.33 7.17 -4.37
CA ARG A 62 -8.98 8.01 -3.36
C ARG A 62 -10.51 7.93 -3.51
N PRO A 63 -11.30 8.43 -2.56
CA PRO A 63 -12.76 8.40 -2.68
C PRO A 63 -13.28 9.03 -3.98
N GLU A 64 -12.62 10.07 -4.46
CA GLU A 64 -12.96 10.80 -5.69
C GLU A 64 -12.73 9.96 -6.95
N GLY A 65 -11.88 8.94 -6.88
CA GLY A 65 -11.55 8.05 -8.00
C GLY A 65 -10.09 7.59 -7.98
N PRO A 66 -9.70 6.83 -8.99
CA PRO A 66 -8.30 6.50 -9.21
C PRO A 66 -7.46 7.73 -9.58
N GLU A 67 -6.22 7.76 -9.10
CA GLU A 67 -5.21 8.73 -9.51
C GLU A 67 -4.35 8.14 -10.63
N GLN A 68 -3.71 9.03 -11.39
CA GLN A 68 -2.70 8.61 -12.36
C GLN A 68 -1.54 7.89 -11.62
N ALA A 69 -1.16 6.71 -12.12
CA ALA A 69 -0.02 5.98 -11.58
C ALA A 69 1.22 6.87 -11.52
N GLY A 70 1.92 6.83 -10.38
CA GLY A 70 3.12 7.62 -10.15
C GLY A 70 4.27 7.20 -11.07
N PRO A 71 5.28 8.06 -11.27
CA PRO A 71 6.47 7.66 -12.00
C PRO A 71 7.21 6.54 -11.24
N VAL A 72 8.03 5.78 -11.96
CA VAL A 72 9.04 4.92 -11.34
C VAL A 72 10.06 5.82 -10.64
N ILE A 73 10.24 5.60 -9.35
CA ILE A 73 11.16 6.31 -8.47
C ILE A 73 12.45 5.51 -8.42
N GLN A 74 13.56 6.13 -8.82
CA GLN A 74 14.88 5.59 -8.57
C GLN A 74 15.29 5.90 -7.13
N LEU A 75 15.56 4.86 -6.35
CA LEU A 75 16.06 4.97 -4.98
C LEU A 75 17.59 4.83 -4.98
N PRO A 76 18.30 5.50 -4.07
CA PRO A 76 19.67 5.13 -3.75
C PRO A 76 19.74 3.66 -3.32
N ALA A 77 20.80 2.94 -3.73
CA ALA A 77 20.93 1.51 -3.47
C ALA A 77 20.78 1.15 -1.98
N GLU A 78 21.36 1.96 -1.08
CA GLU A 78 21.24 1.76 0.37
C GLU A 78 19.78 1.87 0.86
N VAL A 79 19.04 2.86 0.35
CA VAL A 79 17.63 3.07 0.70
C VAL A 79 16.77 1.94 0.14
N SER A 80 17.03 1.50 -1.09
CA SER A 80 16.30 0.38 -1.69
C SER A 80 16.54 -0.93 -0.95
N LYS A 81 17.78 -1.18 -0.53
CA LYS A 81 18.15 -2.35 0.25
C LYS A 81 17.46 -2.32 1.62
N GLN A 82 17.54 -1.18 2.32
CA GLN A 82 16.88 -1.00 3.60
C GLN A 82 15.36 -1.21 3.48
N LEU A 83 14.70 -0.62 2.46
CA LEU A 83 13.27 -0.79 2.21
C LEU A 83 12.89 -2.27 2.06
N TYR A 84 13.68 -3.05 1.31
CA TYR A 84 13.43 -4.47 1.09
C TYR A 84 13.62 -5.31 2.36
N GLU A 85 14.64 -5.01 3.18
CA GLU A 85 14.93 -5.72 4.42
C GLU A 85 13.91 -5.40 5.53
N ASP A 86 13.44 -4.16 5.62
CA ASP A 86 12.60 -3.66 6.72
C ASP A 86 11.08 -3.86 6.49
N ILE A 87 10.64 -4.12 5.26
CA ILE A 87 9.22 -4.32 4.90
C ILE A 87 8.72 -5.76 5.19
N ASP A 88 9.38 -6.50 6.07
CA ASP A 88 9.13 -7.94 6.27
C ASP A 88 7.82 -8.26 7.03
N THR A 89 7.12 -7.28 7.60
CA THR A 89 5.93 -7.56 8.42
C THR A 89 4.84 -6.52 8.23
N ASP A 90 3.59 -6.94 8.49
CA ASP A 90 2.45 -6.04 8.58
C ASP A 90 2.74 -4.94 9.60
N ARG A 91 2.58 -3.68 9.19
CA ARG A 91 2.98 -2.52 10.00
C ARG A 91 1.88 -1.48 10.04
N LEU A 92 1.54 -1.04 11.24
CA LEU A 92 0.74 0.17 11.47
C LEU A 92 1.68 1.32 11.82
N VAL A 93 1.81 2.27 10.89
CA VAL A 93 2.58 3.50 11.06
C VAL A 93 1.62 4.61 11.49
N THR A 94 1.81 5.15 12.68
CA THR A 94 0.96 6.24 13.19
C THR A 94 1.35 7.61 12.63
N ASP A 95 2.64 7.79 12.30
CA ASP A 95 3.18 8.97 11.65
C ASP A 95 4.39 8.57 10.79
N THR A 96 4.28 8.70 9.48
CA THR A 96 5.32 8.34 8.49
C THR A 96 6.64 9.10 8.65
N ARG A 97 6.67 10.16 9.46
CA ARG A 97 7.92 10.88 9.77
C ARG A 97 8.74 10.19 10.86
N LEU A 98 8.10 9.35 11.67
CA LEU A 98 8.69 8.76 12.88
C LEU A 98 9.09 7.29 12.69
N ASP A 99 8.52 6.61 11.69
CA ASP A 99 8.84 5.24 11.38
C ASP A 99 10.05 5.14 10.42
N PRO A 100 11.10 4.36 10.75
CA PRO A 100 12.34 4.32 9.96
C PRO A 100 12.15 3.95 8.49
N LEU A 101 11.23 3.02 8.20
CA LEU A 101 10.96 2.52 6.85
C LEU A 101 10.36 3.63 5.98
N THR A 102 9.30 4.25 6.48
CA THR A 102 8.59 5.33 5.77
C THR A 102 9.39 6.63 5.73
N ALA A 103 10.20 6.92 6.76
CA ALA A 103 11.10 8.06 6.78
C ALA A 103 12.23 7.94 5.73
N ALA A 104 12.75 6.73 5.47
CA ALA A 104 13.81 6.51 4.48
C ALA A 104 13.36 6.86 3.05
N VAL A 105 12.09 6.62 2.73
CA VAL A 105 11.52 6.90 1.40
C VAL A 105 10.81 8.26 1.30
N ALA A 106 10.60 8.94 2.42
CA ALA A 106 9.88 10.22 2.51
C ALA A 106 10.38 11.34 1.56
N PRO A 107 11.67 11.43 1.16
CA PRO A 107 12.10 12.42 0.16
C PRO A 107 11.55 12.16 -1.25
N TYR A 108 11.12 10.93 -1.53
CA TYR A 108 10.73 10.47 -2.87
C TYR A 108 9.22 10.31 -3.04
N VAL A 109 8.47 10.28 -1.93
CA VAL A 109 7.02 10.12 -1.91
C VAL A 109 6.34 11.25 -1.16
N LYS A 110 5.06 11.50 -1.46
CA LYS A 110 4.25 12.55 -0.81
C LYS A 110 3.38 11.98 0.30
N ASN A 111 3.99 11.37 1.31
CA ASN A 111 3.25 10.73 2.41
C ASN A 111 3.60 11.22 3.82
N GLN A 112 4.41 12.28 3.94
CA GLN A 112 4.88 12.79 5.24
C GLN A 112 3.72 13.24 6.14
N GLY A 113 3.70 12.75 7.38
CA GLY A 113 2.69 13.09 8.39
C GLY A 113 1.39 12.29 8.27
N CYS A 114 1.32 11.31 7.37
CA CYS A 114 0.21 10.38 7.27
C CYS A 114 0.33 9.25 8.31
N SER A 115 -0.79 8.64 8.64
CA SER A 115 -0.83 7.29 9.22
C SER A 115 -1.02 6.27 8.08
N GLU A 116 -0.32 5.15 8.13
CA GLU A 116 -0.35 4.12 7.08
C GLU A 116 -0.47 2.72 7.68
N ILE A 117 -1.20 1.84 6.99
CA ILE A 117 -1.15 0.40 7.21
C ILE A 117 -0.42 -0.20 6.02
N ILE A 118 0.73 -0.79 6.27
CA ILE A 118 1.58 -1.42 5.26
C ILE A 118 1.36 -2.93 5.36
N LEU A 119 0.91 -3.53 4.26
CA LEU A 119 0.67 -4.95 4.12
C LEU A 119 1.61 -5.48 3.01
N PRO A 120 2.74 -6.09 3.36
CA PRO A 120 3.68 -6.63 2.38
C PRO A 120 3.03 -7.78 1.61
N LEU A 121 3.04 -7.71 0.28
CA LEU A 121 2.61 -8.81 -0.60
C LEU A 121 3.85 -9.50 -1.15
N ARG A 122 3.96 -10.81 -0.92
CA ARG A 122 5.06 -11.63 -1.45
C ARG A 122 4.55 -12.57 -2.52
N THR A 123 5.38 -12.78 -3.54
CA THR A 123 5.18 -13.92 -4.42
C THR A 123 5.77 -15.16 -3.76
N GLN A 124 5.28 -16.33 -4.13
CA GLN A 124 5.77 -17.61 -3.58
C GLN A 124 7.25 -17.85 -3.90
N ASP A 125 7.79 -17.17 -4.91
CA ASP A 125 9.18 -17.26 -5.35
C ASP A 125 10.15 -16.43 -4.47
N ASP A 126 9.65 -15.48 -3.68
CA ASP A 126 10.45 -14.59 -2.80
C ASP A 126 10.79 -15.22 -1.43
N GLN A 127 10.63 -16.55 -1.29
CA GLN A 127 10.85 -17.30 -0.04
C GLN A 127 11.97 -18.36 -0.14
N VAL A 128 12.85 -18.25 -1.14
CA VAL A 128 13.98 -19.17 -1.37
C VAL A 128 15.29 -18.59 -0.86
#